data_AF-A0A433RNS8-F1
#
_entry.id   AF-A0A433RNS8-F1
#
_cell.length_a   1.000
_cell.length_b   1.000
_cell.length_c   1.000
_cell.angle_alpha   90.00
_cell.angle_beta   90.00
_cell.angle_gamma   90.00
#
_symmetry.space_group_name_H-M   'P 1'
#
loop_
_entity.id
_entity.type
_entity.pdbx_description
1 polymer ?
#
loop_
_entity_poly.entity_id
_entity_poly.type
_entity_poly.pdbx_seq_one_letter_code
_entity_poly.pdbx_strand_id
1 'polypeptide(L)' 'MKANSRLERQQQVRFAVGMAALDGGKPTSFTQNLLNQYENGEVSSSQLKQAILQKYAKATN' A
#
# COMPACT_ATOMS: atom_id res chain seq x y z
N MET A 1 -3.53 14.35 -18.69
CA MET A 1 -4.15 14.12 -17.36
C MET A 1 -3.76 12.77 -16.72
N LYS A 2 -2.51 12.27 -16.86
CA LYS A 2 -2.07 11.00 -16.23
C LYS A 2 -1.08 11.18 -15.06
N ALA A 3 -0.44 12.34 -14.94
CA ALA A 3 0.57 12.60 -13.90
C ALA A 3 -0.03 12.86 -12.51
N ASN A 4 -1.22 13.48 -12.44
CA ASN A 4 -1.89 13.80 -11.18
C ASN A 4 -2.25 12.55 -10.37
N SER A 5 -2.67 11.47 -11.03
CA SER A 5 -3.08 10.24 -10.32
C SER A 5 -1.92 9.52 -9.62
N ARG A 6 -0.68 9.64 -10.13
CA ARG A 6 0.50 9.07 -9.46
C ARG A 6 0.84 9.87 -8.21
N LEU A 7 0.89 11.19 -8.31
CA LEU A 7 1.16 12.07 -7.18
C LEU A 7 0.11 11.92 -6.06
N GLU A 8 -1.16 11.76 -6.41
CA GLU A 8 -2.21 11.50 -5.41
C GLU A 8 -2.02 10.15 -4.71
N ARG A 9 -1.69 9.09 -5.45
CA ARG A 9 -1.40 7.77 -4.85
C ARG A 9 -0.20 7.83 -3.92
N GLN A 10 0.87 8.51 -4.31
CA GLN A 10 2.06 8.69 -3.47
C GLN A 10 1.74 9.43 -2.18
N GLN A 11 0.92 10.49 -2.24
CA GLN A 11 0.49 11.21 -1.05
C GLN A 11 -0.35 10.33 -0.11
N GLN A 12 -1.30 9.57 -0.66
CA GLN A 12 -2.12 8.64 0.12
C GLN A 12 -1.27 7.57 0.80
N VAL A 13 -0.29 7.00 0.09
CA VAL A 13 0.64 6.01 0.63
C VAL A 13 1.49 6.61 1.74
N ARG A 14 2.11 7.77 1.53
CA ARG A 14 2.92 8.45 2.55
C ARG A 14 2.11 8.79 3.79
N PHE A 15 0.87 9.25 3.62
CA PHE A 15 -0.03 9.54 4.74
C PHE A 15 -0.35 8.28 5.54
N ALA A 16 -0.75 7.19 4.88
CA ALA A 16 -1.08 5.93 5.54
C ALA A 16 0.13 5.32 6.26
N VAL A 17 1.32 5.34 5.63
CA VAL A 17 2.57 4.87 6.25
C VAL A 17 2.97 5.75 7.44
N GLY A 18 2.80 7.06 7.33
CA GLY A 18 3.05 8.01 8.42
C GLY A 18 2.13 7.76 9.62
N MET A 19 0.83 7.60 9.36
CA MET A 19 -0.16 7.25 10.40
C MET A 19 0.17 5.93 11.08
N ALA A 20 0.53 4.89 10.31
CA ALA A 20 0.94 3.61 10.87
C ALA A 20 2.23 3.73 11.71
N ALA A 21 3.18 4.56 11.30
CA ALA A 21 4.42 4.80 12.02
C ALA A 21 4.21 5.53 13.36
N LEU A 22 3.24 6.44 13.43
CA LEU A 22 2.84 7.08 14.69
C LEU A 22 2.26 6.08 15.68
N ASP A 23 1.56 5.06 15.19
CA ASP A 23 1.02 3.94 15.98
C ASP A 23 2.11 2.89 16.33
N GLY A 24 3.37 3.12 15.95
CA GLY A 24 4.48 2.19 16.16
C GLY A 24 4.56 1.06 15.13
N GLY A 25 3.68 1.04 14.13
CA GLY A 25 3.68 0.10 13.02
C GLY A 25 4.70 0.44 11.94
N LYS A 26 5.38 -0.56 11.39
CA LYS A 26 6.23 -0.39 10.20
C LYS A 26 5.76 -1.32 9.08
N PRO A 27 5.62 -0.82 7.84
CA PRO A 27 5.28 -1.68 6.72
C PRO A 27 6.41 -2.71 6.51
N THR A 28 6.04 -3.98 6.39
CA THR A 28 6.98 -5.06 6.05
C THR A 28 7.51 -4.89 4.63
N SER A 29 8.59 -5.56 4.27
CA SER A 29 9.14 -5.52 2.90
C SER A 29 8.10 -5.93 1.84
N PHE A 30 7.18 -6.83 2.18
CA PHE A 30 6.04 -7.17 1.33
C PHE A 30 5.11 -5.97 1.11
N THR A 31 4.70 -5.32 2.19
CA THR A 31 3.81 -4.16 2.13
C THR A 31 4.48 -2.99 1.40
N GLN A 32 5.77 -2.73 1.63
CA GLN A 32 6.53 -1.70 0.92
C GLN A 32 6.59 -1.95 -0.59
N ASN A 33 6.89 -3.18 -1.02
CA ASN A 33 6.94 -3.51 -2.43
C ASN A 33 5.57 -3.35 -3.11
N LEU A 34 4.51 -3.78 -2.42
CA LEU A 34 3.14 -3.68 -2.91
C LEU A 34 2.65 -2.23 -3.01
N LEU A 35 3.03 -1.37 -2.07
CA LEU A 35 2.74 0.07 -2.11
C LEU A 35 3.47 0.75 -3.28
N ASN A 36 4.72 0.38 -3.55
CA ASN A 36 5.48 0.91 -4.69
C ASN A 36 4.82 0.54 -6.04
N GLN A 37 4.34 -0.69 -6.19
CA GLN A 37 3.57 -1.12 -7.35
C GLN A 37 2.27 -0.31 -7.52
N TYR A 38 1.61 0.02 -6.42
CA TYR A 38 0.40 0.85 -6.42
C TYR A 38 0.70 2.29 -6.85
N GLU A 39 1.78 2.87 -6.32
CA GLU A 39 2.27 4.21 -6.69
C GLU A 39 2.63 4.29 -8.19
N ASN A 40 3.23 3.23 -8.75
CA ASN A 40 3.54 3.17 -10.18
C ASN A 40 2.32 2.85 -11.05
N GLY A 41 1.20 2.45 -10.44
CA GLY A 41 -0.02 2.06 -11.13
C GLY A 41 0.04 0.69 -11.79
N GLU A 42 0.99 -0.14 -11.40
CA GLU A 42 1.09 -1.56 -11.78
C GLU A 42 -0.02 -2.38 -11.12
N VAL A 43 -0.50 -1.96 -9.95
CA VAL A 43 -1.65 -2.55 -9.27
C VAL A 43 -2.72 -1.50 -8.96
N SER A 44 -3.99 -1.91 -9.04
CA SER A 44 -5.14 -1.09 -8.67
C SER A 44 -5.48 -1.21 -7.17
N SER A 45 -6.29 -0.28 -6.63
CA SER A 45 -6.68 -0.29 -5.21
C SER A 45 -7.33 -1.61 -4.77
N SER A 46 -8.14 -2.23 -5.64
CA SER A 46 -8.72 -3.56 -5.36
C SER A 46 -7.67 -4.67 -5.27
N GLN A 47 -6.67 -4.66 -6.17
CA GLN A 47 -5.59 -5.66 -6.17
C GLN A 47 -4.68 -5.47 -4.96
N LEU A 48 -4.36 -4.22 -4.60
CA LEU A 48 -3.66 -3.87 -3.36
C LEU A 48 -4.39 -4.45 -2.14
N LYS A 49 -5.69 -4.17 -2.01
CA LYS A 49 -6.52 -4.69 -0.90
C LYS A 49 -6.53 -6.22 -0.88
N GLN A 50 -6.74 -6.86 -2.02
CA GLN A 50 -6.78 -8.31 -2.12
C GLN A 50 -5.45 -8.97 -1.76
N ALA A 51 -4.31 -8.40 -2.19
CA ALA A 51 -2.98 -8.92 -1.85
C ALA A 51 -2.67 -8.80 -0.36
N ILE A 52 -3.07 -7.69 0.29
CA ILE A 52 -2.96 -7.53 1.75
C ILE A 52 -3.83 -8.58 2.46
N LEU A 53 -5.10 -8.72 2.07
CA LEU A 53 -6.00 -9.73 2.64
C LEU A 53 -5.45 -11.14 2.47
N GLN A 54 -4.95 -11.51 1.29
CA GLN A 54 -4.37 -12.84 1.09
C GLN A 54 -3.14 -13.10 1.94
N LYS A 55 -2.28 -12.09 2.15
CA LYS A 55 -1.06 -12.24 2.95
C LYS A 55 -1.37 -12.42 4.43
N TYR A 56 -2.26 -11.60 4.97
CA TYR A 56 -2.52 -11.53 6.42
C TYR A 56 -3.73 -12.36 6.85
N ALA A 57 -4.73 -12.58 5.99
CA ALA A 57 -5.83 -13.51 6.30
C ALA A 57 -5.40 -14.98 6.22
N LYS A 58 -4.31 -15.31 5.52
CA LYS A 58 -3.70 -16.66 5.60
C LYS A 58 -2.97 -16.94 6.91
N ALA A 59 -2.78 -15.95 7.78
CA ALA A 59 -2.12 -16.13 9.08
C ALA A 59 -3.06 -16.66 10.19
N THR A 60 -4.33 -16.95 9.87
CA THR A 60 -5.25 -17.66 10.76
C THR A 60 -5.42 -19.10 10.29
N ASN A 61 -4.55 -19.99 10.73
CA ASN A 61 -4.79 -21.44 10.81
C ASN A 61 -4.03 -21.98 12.00
#